data_AF-X7EC10-F1
#
_entry.id   AF-X7EC10-F1
#
_cell.length_a   1.000
_cell.length_b   1.000
_cell.length_c   1.000
_cell.angle_alpha   90.00
_cell.angle_beta   90.00
_cell.angle_gamma   90.00
#
_symmetry.space_group_name_H-M   'P 1'
#
loop_
_entity.id
_entity.type
_entity.pdbx_description
1 polymer ?
#
loop_
_entity_poly.entity_id
_entity_poly.type
_entity_poly.pdbx_seq_one_letter_code
_entity_poly.pdbx_strand_id
1 'polypeptide(L)'
;MSLLDTIRADALAARKSKAPEAGGLVTLIGEIDTKTKGFSPARAMTDAEVVAVVKKFLKSIDETIWHTGGAPSEKLLVEKAALEAYLPRQMTEDELRGFAEARAAEGKNMGQIMGALSSEHAGRYDGRTASGIVKSVLAV
;
A
#
# COMPACT_ATOMS: atom_id res chain seq x y z
N MET A 1 -0.18 -19.72 -2.94
CA MET A 1 -0.73 -18.87 -4.02
C MET A 1 -0.09 -17.51 -3.84
N SER A 2 0.47 -16.90 -4.88
CA SER A 2 1.09 -15.56 -4.74
C SER A 2 0.02 -14.49 -4.52
N LEU A 3 0.42 -13.30 -4.08
CA LEU A 3 -0.51 -12.18 -3.96
C LEU A 3 -1.14 -11.83 -5.33
N LEU A 4 -0.33 -11.87 -6.39
CA LEU A 4 -0.80 -11.65 -7.76
C LEU A 4 -1.83 -12.69 -8.21
N ASP A 5 -1.60 -13.97 -7.90
CA ASP A 5 -2.58 -15.02 -8.23
C ASP A 5 -3.90 -14.81 -7.50
N THR A 6 -3.84 -14.37 -6.24
CA THR A 6 -5.03 -14.06 -5.42
C THR A 6 -5.82 -12.91 -6.04
N ILE A 7 -5.15 -11.79 -6.37
CA ILE A 7 -5.79 -10.64 -7.04
C ILE A 7 -6.42 -11.04 -8.38
N ARG A 8 -5.77 -11.92 -9.15
CA ARG A 8 -6.32 -12.42 -10.43
C ARG A 8 -7.57 -13.28 -10.24
N ALA A 9 -7.57 -14.17 -9.24
CA ALA A 9 -8.72 -14.99 -8.91
C ALA A 9 -9.91 -14.13 -8.46
N ASP A 10 -9.66 -13.15 -7.60
CA ASP A 10 -10.68 -12.23 -7.10
C ASP A 10 -11.22 -11.32 -8.20
N ALA A 11 -10.36 -10.81 -9.09
CA ALA A 11 -10.81 -10.02 -10.24
C ALA A 11 -11.77 -10.82 -11.15
N LEU A 12 -11.52 -12.13 -11.32
CA LEU A 12 -12.41 -13.01 -12.07
C LEU A 12 -13.75 -13.21 -11.34
N ALA A 13 -13.71 -13.43 -10.02
CA ALA A 13 -14.91 -13.58 -9.20
C ALA A 13 -15.75 -12.30 -9.18
N ALA A 14 -15.12 -11.15 -9.00
CA ALA A 14 -15.73 -9.82 -9.01
C ALA A 14 -16.39 -9.53 -10.38
N ARG A 15 -15.73 -9.88 -11.50
CA ARG A 15 -16.33 -9.76 -12.84
C ARG A 15 -17.58 -10.62 -13.01
N LYS A 16 -17.55 -11.89 -12.55
CA LYS A 16 -18.68 -12.82 -12.66
C LYS A 16 -19.88 -12.37 -11.84
N SER A 17 -19.63 -11.83 -10.65
CA SER A 17 -20.65 -11.32 -9.74
C SER A 17 -21.08 -9.87 -10.04
N LYS A 18 -20.41 -9.20 -10.99
CA LYS A 18 -20.60 -7.76 -11.30
C LYS A 18 -20.35 -6.88 -10.06
N ALA A 19 -19.40 -7.26 -9.23
CA ALA A 19 -19.02 -6.51 -8.05
C ALA A 19 -18.41 -5.15 -8.42
N PRO A 20 -18.63 -4.10 -7.61
CA PRO A 20 -18.19 -2.73 -7.90
C PRO A 20 -16.68 -2.58 -8.11
N GLU A 21 -15.87 -3.38 -7.40
CA GLU A 21 -14.41 -3.38 -7.44
C GLU A 21 -13.80 -4.06 -8.69
N ALA A 22 -14.62 -4.79 -9.48
CA ALA A 22 -14.14 -5.57 -10.62
C ALA A 22 -13.33 -4.74 -11.63
N GLY A 23 -13.70 -3.48 -11.84
CA GLY A 23 -12.99 -2.57 -12.73
C GLY A 23 -11.60 -2.19 -12.21
N GLY A 24 -11.52 -1.86 -10.92
CA GLY A 24 -10.27 -1.53 -10.23
C GLY A 24 -9.26 -2.65 -10.25
N LEU A 25 -9.70 -3.86 -9.87
CA LEU A 25 -8.82 -5.05 -9.84
C LEU A 25 -8.23 -5.38 -11.22
N VAL A 26 -9.01 -5.21 -12.28
CA VAL A 26 -8.54 -5.43 -13.65
C VAL A 26 -7.50 -4.40 -14.06
N THR A 27 -7.74 -3.14 -13.72
CA THR A 27 -6.81 -2.05 -14.01
C THR A 27 -5.50 -2.27 -13.27
N LEU A 28 -5.58 -2.65 -12.00
CA LEU A 28 -4.42 -3.01 -11.18
C LEU A 28 -3.62 -4.16 -11.80
N ILE A 29 -4.27 -5.24 -12.26
CA ILE A 29 -3.58 -6.36 -12.93
C ILE A 29 -2.86 -5.87 -14.19
N GLY A 30 -3.49 -5.00 -14.98
CA GLY A 30 -2.87 -4.40 -16.17
C GLY A 30 -1.62 -3.58 -15.85
N GLU A 31 -1.61 -2.83 -14.75
CA GLU A 31 -0.43 -2.10 -14.27
C GLU A 31 0.70 -3.05 -13.85
N ILE A 32 0.37 -4.12 -13.12
CA ILE A 32 1.30 -5.16 -12.68
C ILE A 32 1.92 -5.86 -13.90
N ASP A 33 1.11 -6.27 -14.87
CA ASP A 33 1.58 -6.93 -16.10
C ASP A 33 2.49 -6.00 -16.92
N THR A 34 2.14 -4.71 -17.00
CA THR A 34 2.96 -3.70 -17.68
C THR A 34 4.33 -3.54 -17.01
N LYS A 35 4.38 -3.49 -15.67
CA LYS A 35 5.66 -3.47 -14.94
C LYS A 35 6.46 -4.74 -15.11
N THR A 36 5.80 -5.90 -15.08
CA THR A 36 6.44 -7.21 -15.23
C THR A 36 7.19 -7.32 -16.57
N LYS A 37 6.60 -6.81 -17.66
CA LYS A 37 7.23 -6.74 -18.98
C LYS A 37 8.48 -5.86 -19.04
N GLY A 38 8.65 -4.95 -18.09
CA GLY A 38 9.82 -4.07 -18.00
C GLY A 38 11.05 -4.69 -17.33
N PHE A 39 10.95 -5.90 -16.77
CA PHE A 39 12.09 -6.55 -16.13
C PHE A 39 13.05 -7.17 -17.14
N SER A 40 14.35 -6.96 -16.92
CA SER A 40 15.45 -7.56 -17.69
C SER A 40 16.49 -8.14 -16.73
N PRO A 41 16.66 -9.47 -16.63
CA PRO A 41 15.92 -10.50 -17.36
C PRO A 41 14.44 -10.59 -16.96
N ALA A 42 13.62 -11.17 -17.83
CA ALA A 42 12.20 -11.37 -17.58
C ALA A 42 11.98 -12.25 -16.34
N ARG A 43 11.14 -11.79 -15.41
CA ARG A 43 10.74 -12.52 -14.21
C ARG A 43 9.35 -12.09 -13.76
N ALA A 44 8.74 -12.87 -12.87
CA ALA A 44 7.51 -12.43 -12.18
C ALA A 44 7.81 -11.34 -11.13
N MET A 45 6.80 -10.54 -10.80
CA MET A 45 6.85 -9.65 -9.65
C MET A 45 6.80 -10.47 -8.35
N THR A 46 7.57 -10.04 -7.37
CA THR A 46 7.48 -10.55 -5.99
C THR A 46 6.28 -9.92 -5.28
N ASP A 47 5.78 -10.56 -4.22
CA ASP A 47 4.64 -10.04 -3.44
C ASP A 47 4.92 -8.64 -2.89
N ALA A 48 6.16 -8.35 -2.48
CA ALA A 48 6.55 -7.01 -2.01
C ALA A 48 6.42 -5.94 -3.11
N GLU A 49 6.75 -6.29 -4.36
CA GLU A 49 6.59 -5.38 -5.48
C GLU A 49 5.12 -5.22 -5.89
N VAL A 50 4.32 -6.29 -5.79
CA VAL A 50 2.86 -6.23 -5.99
C VAL A 50 2.23 -5.30 -4.95
N VAL A 51 2.57 -5.45 -3.67
CA VAL A 51 2.16 -4.54 -2.58
C VAL A 51 2.51 -3.09 -2.93
N ALA A 52 3.70 -2.83 -3.47
CA ALA A 52 4.10 -1.48 -3.86
C ALA A 52 3.23 -0.91 -5.01
N VAL A 53 2.78 -1.75 -5.95
CA VAL A 53 1.83 -1.33 -6.99
C VAL A 53 0.45 -1.06 -6.41
N VAL A 54 -0.06 -1.94 -5.55
CA VAL A 54 -1.35 -1.74 -4.85
C VAL A 54 -1.35 -0.42 -4.08
N LYS A 55 -0.28 -0.12 -3.33
CA LYS A 55 -0.13 1.16 -2.63
C LYS A 55 -0.16 2.37 -3.56
N LYS A 56 0.52 2.28 -4.71
CA LYS A 56 0.51 3.35 -5.71
C LYS A 56 -0.90 3.55 -6.28
N PHE A 57 -1.61 2.46 -6.55
CA PHE A 57 -2.97 2.48 -7.07
C PHE A 57 -3.96 3.10 -6.06
N LEU A 58 -3.88 2.69 -4.79
CA LEU A 58 -4.65 3.30 -3.69
C LEU A 58 -4.39 4.80 -3.57
N LYS A 59 -3.13 5.25 -3.69
CA LYS A 59 -2.81 6.69 -3.70
C LYS A 59 -3.49 7.42 -4.86
N SER A 60 -3.57 6.82 -6.04
CA SER A 60 -4.29 7.39 -7.18
C SER A 60 -5.80 7.48 -6.92
N ILE A 61 -6.36 6.50 -6.21
CA ILE A 61 -7.76 6.56 -5.76
C ILE A 61 -7.93 7.71 -4.76
N ASP A 62 -7.07 7.84 -3.75
CA ASP A 62 -7.13 8.93 -2.77
C ASP A 62 -7.03 10.31 -3.42
N GLU A 63 -6.13 10.48 -4.40
CA GLU A 63 -6.03 11.69 -5.21
C GLU A 63 -7.33 11.96 -5.97
N THR A 64 -7.94 10.92 -6.55
CA THR A 64 -9.25 11.03 -7.23
C THR A 64 -10.33 11.48 -6.26
N ILE A 65 -10.41 10.89 -5.06
CA ILE A 65 -11.34 11.28 -4.00
C ILE A 65 -11.15 12.75 -3.62
N TRP A 66 -9.90 13.17 -3.45
CA TRP A 66 -9.57 14.56 -3.14
C TRP A 66 -10.05 15.51 -4.25
N HIS A 67 -9.82 15.17 -5.52
CA HIS A 67 -10.28 15.96 -6.65
C HIS A 67 -11.81 16.01 -6.81
N THR A 68 -12.55 15.03 -6.26
CA THR A 68 -14.02 15.09 -6.17
C THR A 68 -14.54 15.99 -5.03
N GLY A 69 -13.66 16.72 -4.33
CA GLY A 69 -14.04 17.52 -3.18
C GLY A 69 -14.39 16.67 -1.95
N GLY A 70 -13.92 15.42 -1.88
CA GLY A 70 -14.23 14.50 -0.78
C GLY A 70 -15.62 13.86 -0.86
N ALA A 71 -16.27 13.89 -2.03
CA ALA A 71 -17.56 13.24 -2.28
C ALA A 71 -17.41 12.05 -3.25
N PRO A 72 -16.72 10.96 -2.85
CA PRO A 72 -16.51 9.83 -3.72
C PRO A 72 -17.80 9.02 -3.92
N SER A 73 -17.94 8.41 -5.10
CA SER A 73 -19.00 7.43 -5.33
C SER A 73 -18.83 6.22 -4.39
N GLU A 74 -19.94 5.60 -4.00
CA GLU A 74 -19.95 4.35 -3.22
C GLU A 74 -19.09 3.27 -3.88
N LYS A 75 -19.16 3.16 -5.21
CA LYS A 75 -18.33 2.23 -6.00
C LYS A 75 -16.83 2.43 -5.74
N LEU A 76 -16.36 3.67 -5.71
CA LEU A 76 -14.95 4.00 -5.49
C LEU A 76 -14.51 3.67 -4.05
N LEU A 77 -15.40 3.86 -3.07
CA LEU A 77 -15.15 3.47 -1.69
C LEU A 77 -15.04 1.95 -1.52
N VAL A 78 -15.93 1.19 -2.16
CA VAL A 78 -15.88 -0.28 -2.14
C VAL A 78 -14.61 -0.78 -2.83
N GLU A 79 -14.26 -0.19 -3.98
CA GLU A 79 -13.02 -0.51 -4.69
C GLU A 79 -11.78 -0.26 -3.82
N LYS A 80 -11.72 0.91 -3.16
CA LYS A 80 -10.63 1.24 -2.22
C LYS A 80 -10.53 0.20 -1.10
N ALA A 81 -11.64 -0.14 -0.45
CA ALA A 81 -11.67 -1.10 0.65
C ALA A 81 -11.24 -2.51 0.20
N ALA A 82 -11.67 -2.95 -0.99
CA ALA A 82 -11.26 -4.23 -1.56
C ALA A 82 -9.74 -4.27 -1.82
N LEU A 83 -9.17 -3.17 -2.31
CA LEU A 83 -7.73 -3.06 -2.58
C LEU A 83 -6.89 -3.01 -1.29
N GLU A 84 -7.39 -2.34 -0.25
CA GLU A 84 -6.74 -2.29 1.07
C GLU A 84 -6.62 -3.68 1.70
N ALA A 85 -7.54 -4.61 1.40
CA ALA A 85 -7.48 -5.99 1.88
C ALA A 85 -6.26 -6.79 1.36
N TYR A 86 -5.63 -6.34 0.26
CA TYR A 86 -4.40 -6.94 -0.27
C TYR A 86 -3.13 -6.39 0.36
N LEU A 87 -3.23 -5.36 1.20
CA LEU A 87 -2.08 -4.81 1.90
C LEU A 87 -1.89 -5.49 3.26
N PRO A 88 -0.64 -5.69 3.71
CA PRO A 88 -0.35 -5.97 5.11
C PRO A 88 -0.99 -4.88 5.99
N ARG A 89 -1.54 -5.26 7.15
CA ARG A 89 -2.20 -4.31 8.09
C ARG A 89 -1.33 -3.06 8.27
N GLN A 90 -1.76 -1.95 7.71
CA GLN A 90 -1.02 -0.70 7.78
C GLN A 90 -1.01 -0.20 9.23
N MET A 91 0.13 0.33 9.66
CA MET A 91 0.25 1.04 10.92
C MET A 91 -0.45 2.38 10.78
N THR A 92 -1.24 2.73 11.79
CA THR A 92 -1.81 4.06 11.96
C THR A 92 -0.71 5.08 12.25
N GLU A 93 -1.02 6.38 12.09
CA GLU A 93 -0.07 7.44 12.45
C GLU A 93 0.31 7.38 13.93
N ASP A 94 -0.63 7.02 14.81
CA ASP A 94 -0.38 6.85 16.25
C ASP A 94 0.54 5.65 16.54
N GLU A 95 0.31 4.51 15.88
CA GLU A 95 1.19 3.33 16.00
C GLU A 95 2.62 3.66 15.48
N LEU A 96 2.73 4.42 14.39
CA LEU A 96 4.02 4.87 13.85
C LEU A 96 4.73 5.84 14.81
N ARG A 97 3.99 6.79 15.36
CA ARG A 97 4.51 7.76 16.34
C ARG A 97 4.97 7.06 17.60
N GLY A 98 4.17 6.17 18.18
CA GLY A 98 4.54 5.41 19.37
C GLY A 98 5.77 4.53 19.16
N PHE A 99 5.89 3.89 17.98
CA PHE A 99 7.11 3.16 17.62
C PHE A 99 8.33 4.09 17.54
N ALA A 100 8.20 5.25 16.89
CA ALA A 100 9.29 6.21 16.75
C ALA A 100 9.72 6.77 18.11
N GLU A 101 8.78 7.13 18.99
CA GLU A 101 9.03 7.66 20.33
C GLU A 101 9.75 6.63 21.21
N ALA A 102 9.30 5.37 21.21
CA ALA A 102 9.96 4.30 21.95
C ALA A 102 11.42 4.11 21.50
N ARG A 103 11.67 4.15 20.19
CA ARG A 103 13.04 4.00 19.64
C ARG A 103 13.90 5.24 19.87
N ALA A 104 13.30 6.43 19.81
CA ALA A 104 13.99 7.68 20.15
C ALA A 104 14.40 7.70 21.63
N ALA A 105 13.55 7.20 22.54
CA ALA A 105 13.87 7.06 23.96
C ALA A 105 15.04 6.09 24.22
N GLU A 106 15.26 5.11 23.34
CA GLU A 106 16.45 4.23 23.34
C GLU A 106 17.70 4.90 22.76
N GLY A 107 17.62 6.17 22.35
CA GLY A 107 18.73 6.92 21.75
C GLY A 107 18.99 6.58 20.27
N LYS A 108 18.03 5.94 19.58
CA LYS A 108 18.18 5.60 18.16
C LYS A 108 17.97 6.83 17.28
N ASN A 109 18.84 6.99 16.27
CA ASN A 109 18.70 8.04 15.27
C ASN A 109 17.70 7.66 14.16
N MET A 110 17.35 8.63 13.32
CA MET A 110 16.41 8.46 12.19
C MET A 110 16.69 7.20 11.35
N GLY A 111 17.95 6.98 10.96
CA GLY A 111 18.33 5.83 10.13
C GLY A 111 18.10 4.50 10.84
N GLN A 112 18.39 4.44 12.15
CA GLN A 112 18.15 3.25 12.97
C GLN A 112 16.66 2.98 13.20
N ILE A 113 15.85 4.03 13.39
CA ILE A 113 14.38 3.90 13.54
C ILE A 113 13.76 3.42 12.23
N MET A 114 14.14 4.01 11.09
CA MET A 114 13.66 3.61 9.76
C MET A 114 14.13 2.19 9.38
N GLY A 115 15.37 1.81 9.74
CA GLY A 115 15.87 0.45 9.54
C GLY A 115 15.11 -0.58 10.36
N ALA A 116 14.75 -0.23 11.61
CA ALA A 116 13.91 -1.08 12.44
C ALA A 116 12.48 -1.23 11.90
N LEU A 117 11.86 -0.14 11.45
CA LEU A 117 10.57 -0.18 10.74
C LEU A 117 10.63 -1.12 9.53
N SER A 118 11.69 -1.01 8.73
CA SER A 118 11.89 -1.90 7.58
C SER A 118 12.09 -3.36 7.96
N SER A 119 12.64 -3.65 9.13
CA SER A 119 12.93 -5.02 9.57
C SER A 119 11.72 -5.66 10.25
N GLU A 120 10.99 -4.90 11.07
CA GLU A 120 9.91 -5.40 11.93
C GLU A 120 8.51 -5.18 11.33
N HIS A 121 8.37 -4.18 10.47
CA HIS A 121 7.10 -3.70 9.93
C HIS A 121 7.15 -3.47 8.41
N ALA A 122 7.99 -4.25 7.70
CA ALA A 122 8.13 -4.19 6.25
C ALA A 122 6.78 -4.18 5.54
N GLY A 123 6.55 -3.18 4.68
CA GLY A 123 5.30 -3.08 3.92
C GLY A 123 4.07 -2.66 4.72
N ARG A 124 4.17 -2.42 6.04
CA ARG A 124 3.06 -1.96 6.90
C ARG A 124 3.02 -0.46 7.14
N TYR A 125 3.84 0.32 6.44
CA TYR A 125 3.85 1.78 6.54
C TYR A 125 4.09 2.42 5.19
N ASP A 126 3.75 3.71 5.07
CA ASP A 126 4.19 4.55 3.97
C ASP A 126 5.51 5.23 4.35
N GLY A 127 6.56 5.01 3.55
CA GLY A 127 7.91 5.46 3.90
C GLY A 127 8.03 6.98 4.03
N ARG A 128 7.27 7.75 3.23
CA ARG A 128 7.26 9.21 3.30
C ARG A 128 6.59 9.68 4.59
N THR A 129 5.44 9.12 4.92
CA THR A 129 4.68 9.42 6.14
C THR A 129 5.49 9.04 7.38
N ALA A 130 6.03 7.83 7.43
CA ALA A 130 6.88 7.36 8.52
C ALA A 130 8.11 8.25 8.70
N SER A 131 8.81 8.62 7.63
CA SER A 131 9.96 9.53 7.71
C SER A 131 9.56 10.91 8.26
N GLY A 132 8.39 11.43 7.88
CA GLY A 132 7.87 12.70 8.40
C GLY A 132 7.56 12.64 9.91
N ILE A 133 6.93 11.56 10.35
CA ILE A 133 6.61 11.32 11.76
C ILE A 133 7.88 11.15 12.59
N VAL A 134 8.80 10.27 12.17
CA VAL A 134 10.07 10.03 12.88
C VAL A 134 10.89 11.33 12.98
N LYS A 135 10.91 12.15 11.92
CA LYS A 135 11.58 13.45 11.93
C LYS A 135 10.95 14.39 12.96
N SER A 136 9.63 14.39 13.03
CA SER A 136 8.89 15.22 13.98
C SER A 136 9.14 14.79 15.42
N VAL A 137 9.24 13.48 15.67
CA VAL A 137 9.55 12.92 17.00
C VAL A 137 10.99 13.24 17.43
N LEU A 138 11.96 13.14 16.52
CA LEU A 138 13.38 13.41 16.81
C LEU A 138 13.76 14.89 16.83
N ALA A 139 12.87 15.78 16.38
CA ALA A 139 13.08 17.23 16.43
C ALA A 139 12.72 17.83 17.81
N VAL A 140 12.25 16.99 18.73
CA VAL A 140 11.99 17.29 20.14
C VAL A 140 13.25 17.03 20.95
#